data_AF-A0A3B4T662-F1
#
_entry.id   AF-A0A3B4T662-F1
#
_cell.length_a   1.000
_cell.length_b   1.000
_cell.length_c   1.000
_cell.angle_alpha   90.00
_cell.angle_beta   90.00
_cell.angle_gamma   90.00
#
_symmetry.space_group_name_H-M   'P 1'
#
loop_
_entity.id
_entity.type
_entity.pdbx_description
1 polymer ?
#
loop_
_entity_poly.entity_id
_entity_poly.type
_entity_poly.pdbx_seq_one_letter_code
_entity_poly.pdbx_strand_id
1 'polypeptide(L)'
;MCLSPSLCLLDVLPSSAPIFPFPPSPTDCVEAHRGCSADPRCEALYRGLELCAADAAVSPLGEQAASECLERQDALLAKHPALLACKCQRGFRKEEQCLRIYWRVRLLPGEDELEISPYDDTLMDTRMASLLDGENQCLKAAQDCGLYEKCGSLRSEYVLACTKRVPGSNRCNQHKCHRALRRFLERRHFI
;
A
#
# COMPACT_ATOMS: atom_id res chain seq x y z
N MET A 1 0.08 -64.51 -22.86
CA MET A 1 -0.05 -63.89 -21.52
C MET A 1 -0.20 -62.40 -21.71
N CYS A 2 -1.40 -62.01 -22.15
CA CYS A 2 -2.01 -60.74 -21.79
C CYS A 2 -2.85 -61.07 -20.56
N LEU A 3 -2.69 -60.36 -19.45
CA LEU A 3 -3.70 -60.34 -18.40
C LEU A 3 -4.30 -58.93 -18.40
N SER A 4 -5.58 -58.86 -18.77
CA SER A 4 -6.26 -57.67 -19.28
C SER A 4 -6.22 -56.43 -18.36
N PRO A 5 -6.31 -55.22 -18.95
CA PRO A 5 -6.50 -53.95 -18.25
C PRO A 5 -7.99 -53.58 -18.22
N SER A 6 -8.58 -53.37 -17.04
CA SER A 6 -9.78 -52.52 -16.87
C SER A 6 -10.30 -52.49 -15.43
N LEU A 7 -10.20 -51.29 -14.83
CA LEU A 7 -11.09 -50.69 -13.82
C LEU A 7 -11.22 -51.41 -12.46
N CYS A 8 -11.30 -50.78 -11.30
CA CYS A 8 -11.22 -49.42 -10.79
C CYS A 8 -11.57 -49.61 -9.31
N LEU A 9 -10.77 -49.17 -8.34
CA LEU A 9 -11.29 -48.82 -7.01
C LEU A 9 -10.28 -47.94 -6.27
N LEU A 10 -10.45 -46.64 -6.52
CA LEU A 10 -10.21 -45.48 -5.68
C LEU A 10 -9.44 -45.71 -4.36
N ASP A 11 -8.13 -45.47 -4.41
CA ASP A 11 -7.38 -45.04 -3.22
C ASP A 11 -7.72 -43.57 -2.92
N VAL A 12 -8.40 -43.36 -1.80
CA VAL A 12 -8.71 -42.05 -1.23
C VAL A 12 -7.42 -41.44 -0.69
N LEU A 13 -6.83 -40.51 -1.44
CA LEU A 13 -5.79 -39.62 -0.91
C LEU A 13 -6.43 -38.51 -0.07
N PRO A 14 -5.95 -38.23 1.16
CA PRO A 14 -6.37 -37.07 1.91
C PRO A 14 -5.74 -35.81 1.28
N SER A 15 -6.50 -35.16 0.41
CA SER A 15 -6.19 -33.84 -0.14
C SER A 15 -6.48 -32.78 0.91
N SER A 16 -5.47 -32.42 1.70
CA SER A 16 -5.46 -31.18 2.48
C SER A 16 -4.61 -30.14 1.75
N ALA A 17 -5.12 -29.64 0.62
CA ALA A 17 -4.68 -28.39 0.02
C ALA A 17 -5.74 -27.32 0.34
N PRO A 18 -5.40 -26.19 0.98
CA PRO A 18 -6.34 -25.08 1.08
C PRO A 18 -6.67 -24.59 -0.33
N ILE A 19 -7.96 -24.64 -0.69
CA ILE A 19 -8.53 -24.35 -2.02
C ILE A 19 -8.59 -22.84 -2.32
N PHE A 20 -7.98 -22.00 -1.49
CA PHE A 20 -7.77 -20.59 -1.82
C PHE A 20 -6.33 -20.41 -2.27
N PRO A 21 -6.05 -20.24 -3.58
CA PRO A 21 -4.82 -19.58 -3.98
C PRO A 21 -4.92 -18.16 -3.43
N PHE A 22 -4.41 -17.95 -2.21
CA PHE A 22 -4.09 -16.60 -1.76
C PHE A 22 -3.20 -16.02 -2.85
N PRO A 23 -3.59 -14.92 -3.52
CA PRO A 23 -2.66 -14.25 -4.41
C PRO A 23 -1.40 -13.98 -3.60
N PRO A 24 -0.20 -14.27 -4.14
CA PRO A 24 1.03 -14.03 -3.40
C PRO A 24 0.99 -12.59 -2.90
N SER A 25 1.19 -12.40 -1.59
CA SER A 25 1.21 -11.06 -1.00
C SER A 25 2.13 -10.20 -1.86
N PRO A 26 1.66 -9.04 -2.35
CA PRO A 26 2.45 -8.23 -3.26
C PRO A 26 3.80 -7.93 -2.62
N THR A 27 4.87 -8.12 -3.39
CA THR A 27 6.24 -7.92 -2.89
C THR A 27 6.39 -6.48 -2.42
N ASP A 28 7.00 -6.28 -1.24
CA ASP A 28 7.25 -4.93 -0.75
C ASP A 28 8.25 -4.20 -1.67
N CYS A 29 7.98 -2.93 -1.99
CA CYS A 29 8.85 -2.19 -2.91
C CYS A 29 10.30 -2.07 -2.42
N VAL A 30 10.54 -2.08 -1.10
CA VAL A 30 11.89 -2.10 -0.52
C VAL A 30 12.59 -3.42 -0.81
N GLU A 31 11.87 -4.54 -0.76
CA GLU A 31 12.42 -5.86 -1.08
C GLU A 31 12.66 -6.03 -2.58
N ALA A 32 11.72 -5.58 -3.41
CA ALA A 32 11.88 -5.55 -4.87
C ALA A 32 13.09 -4.70 -5.28
N HIS A 33 13.29 -3.54 -4.65
CA HIS A 33 14.46 -2.70 -4.90
C HIS A 33 15.76 -3.32 -4.35
N ARG A 34 15.72 -4.07 -3.24
CA ARG A 34 16.89 -4.83 -2.79
C ARG A 34 17.35 -5.84 -3.84
N GLY A 35 16.41 -6.50 -4.52
CA GLY A 35 16.71 -7.39 -5.64
C GLY A 35 17.32 -6.65 -6.83
N CYS A 36 16.80 -5.46 -7.16
CA CYS A 36 17.34 -4.62 -8.22
C CYS A 36 18.76 -4.10 -7.90
N SER A 37 18.98 -3.59 -6.70
CA SER A 37 20.29 -3.04 -6.28
C SER A 37 21.41 -4.10 -6.23
N ALA A 38 21.06 -5.39 -6.18
CA ALA A 38 22.03 -6.47 -6.31
C ALA A 38 22.54 -6.65 -7.75
N ASP A 39 21.79 -6.21 -8.76
CA ASP A 39 22.22 -6.18 -10.16
C ASP A 39 22.72 -4.77 -10.53
N PRO A 40 24.02 -4.60 -10.85
CA PRO A 40 24.59 -3.30 -11.21
C PRO A 40 23.90 -2.66 -12.43
N ARG A 41 23.33 -3.46 -13.33
CA ARG A 41 22.60 -2.97 -14.50
C ARG A 41 21.23 -2.42 -14.13
N CYS A 42 20.56 -3.07 -13.17
CA CYS A 42 19.27 -2.59 -12.66
C CYS A 42 19.44 -1.33 -11.81
N GLU A 43 20.45 -1.29 -10.94
CA GLU A 43 20.78 -0.11 -10.13
C GLU A 43 21.10 1.10 -11.02
N ALA A 44 21.83 0.90 -12.12
CA ALA A 44 22.14 1.97 -13.08
C ALA A 44 20.86 2.54 -13.74
N LEU A 45 19.95 1.67 -14.18
CA LEU A 45 18.65 2.07 -14.74
C LEU A 45 17.78 2.78 -13.70
N TYR A 46 17.73 2.27 -12.48
CA TYR A 46 16.98 2.85 -11.37
C TYR A 46 17.48 4.24 -10.97
N ARG A 47 18.80 4.45 -10.90
CA ARG A 47 19.39 5.79 -10.70
C ARG A 47 19.14 6.71 -11.88
N GLY A 48 19.10 6.18 -13.11
CA GLY A 48 18.71 6.93 -14.30
C GLY A 48 17.30 7.54 -14.17
N LEU A 49 16.36 6.81 -13.58
CA LEU A 49 14.99 7.31 -13.33
C LEU A 49 14.94 8.47 -12.31
N GLU A 50 15.90 8.54 -11.37
CA GLU A 50 15.99 9.65 -10.41
C GLU A 50 16.35 10.97 -11.09
N LEU A 51 17.33 10.92 -11.99
CA LEU A 51 17.81 12.08 -12.72
C LEU A 51 16.72 12.58 -13.68
N CYS A 52 16.01 11.65 -14.30
CA CYS A 52 14.83 11.90 -15.12
C CYS A 52 13.71 12.70 -14.44
N ALA A 53 13.36 12.36 -13.20
CA ALA A 53 12.35 13.07 -12.44
C ALA A 53 12.77 14.52 -12.08
N ALA A 54 14.09 14.78 -11.98
CA ALA A 54 14.62 16.11 -11.72
C ALA A 54 14.66 16.99 -12.99
N ASP A 55 14.98 16.41 -14.15
CA ASP A 55 15.09 17.13 -15.44
C ASP A 55 13.72 17.50 -16.04
N ALA A 56 12.69 16.66 -15.87
CA ALA A 56 11.34 16.93 -16.35
C ALA A 56 10.71 18.20 -15.73
N ALA A 57 11.13 18.59 -14.53
CA ALA A 57 10.63 19.78 -13.84
C ALA A 57 11.32 21.09 -14.26
N VAL A 58 12.47 21.01 -14.97
CA VAL A 58 13.37 22.16 -15.19
C VAL A 58 13.69 22.39 -16.69
N SER A 59 13.50 21.38 -17.55
CA SER A 59 13.98 21.44 -18.94
C SER A 59 12.99 22.08 -19.93
N PRO A 60 13.43 23.00 -20.80
CA PRO A 60 12.61 23.60 -21.87
C PRO A 60 12.29 22.65 -23.04
N LEU A 61 12.87 21.44 -23.04
CA LEU A 61 12.61 20.34 -23.98
C LEU A 61 11.92 19.16 -23.26
N GLY A 62 11.00 19.47 -22.34
CA GLY A 62 10.39 18.53 -21.40
C GLY A 62 9.79 17.28 -22.05
N GLU A 63 9.25 17.37 -23.25
CA GLU A 63 8.66 16.23 -23.97
C GLU A 63 9.69 15.19 -24.44
N GLN A 64 10.85 15.64 -24.94
CA GLN A 64 11.92 14.74 -25.40
C GLN A 64 12.69 14.12 -24.22
N ALA A 65 12.85 14.88 -23.14
CA ALA A 65 13.41 14.35 -21.90
C ALA A 65 12.44 13.35 -21.24
N ALA A 66 11.14 13.63 -21.26
CA ALA A 66 10.12 12.72 -20.74
C ALA A 66 10.07 11.39 -21.53
N SER A 67 10.17 11.43 -22.86
CA SER A 67 10.18 10.21 -23.68
C SER A 67 11.41 9.33 -23.41
N GLU A 68 12.60 9.91 -23.31
CA GLU A 68 13.82 9.16 -22.94
C GLU A 68 13.70 8.53 -21.53
N CYS A 69 13.02 9.20 -20.62
CA CYS A 69 12.79 8.70 -19.26
C CYS A 69 11.76 7.57 -19.20
N LEU A 70 10.73 7.61 -20.06
CA LEU A 70 9.79 6.51 -20.23
C LEU A 70 10.47 5.29 -20.83
N GLU A 71 11.32 5.45 -21.86
CA GLU A 71 12.08 4.33 -22.45
C GLU A 71 13.00 3.65 -21.42
N ARG A 72 13.66 4.45 -20.56
CA ARG A 72 14.49 3.92 -19.46
C ARG A 72 13.64 3.18 -18.41
N GLN A 73 12.43 3.65 -18.15
CA GLN A 73 11.49 2.97 -17.25
C GLN A 73 11.07 1.64 -17.86
N ASP A 74 10.66 1.61 -19.12
CA ASP A 74 10.24 0.38 -19.80
C ASP A 74 11.37 -0.66 -19.82
N ALA A 75 12.61 -0.22 -20.07
CA ALA A 75 13.78 -1.09 -20.02
C ALA A 75 14.05 -1.69 -18.63
N LEU A 76 13.79 -0.93 -17.56
CA LEU A 76 13.88 -1.41 -16.18
C LEU A 76 12.76 -2.42 -15.87
N LEU A 77 11.52 -2.05 -16.18
CA LEU A 77 10.33 -2.82 -15.84
C LEU A 77 10.23 -4.13 -16.64
N ALA A 78 10.70 -4.15 -17.89
CA ALA A 78 10.78 -5.36 -18.70
C ALA A 78 11.67 -6.45 -18.07
N LYS A 79 12.71 -6.03 -17.33
CA LYS A 79 13.65 -6.95 -16.66
C LYS A 79 13.28 -7.21 -15.20
N HIS A 80 12.60 -6.26 -14.57
CA HIS A 80 12.26 -6.32 -13.14
C HIS A 80 10.78 -6.01 -12.92
N PRO A 81 9.86 -6.88 -13.39
CA PRO A 81 8.42 -6.68 -13.23
C PRO A 81 7.98 -6.66 -11.75
N ALA A 82 8.80 -7.23 -10.85
CA ALA A 82 8.59 -7.17 -9.41
C ALA A 82 8.57 -5.73 -8.85
N LEU A 83 9.27 -4.78 -9.49
CA LEU A 83 9.22 -3.36 -9.11
C LEU A 83 7.90 -2.70 -9.54
N LEU A 84 7.29 -3.15 -10.64
CA LEU A 84 5.99 -2.66 -11.07
C LEU A 84 4.87 -3.18 -10.18
N ALA A 85 4.89 -4.48 -9.86
CA ALA A 85 3.87 -5.13 -9.05
C ALA A 85 4.00 -4.86 -7.54
N CYS A 86 5.03 -4.12 -7.12
CA CYS A 86 5.27 -3.91 -5.70
C CYS A 86 4.19 -3.03 -5.05
N LYS A 87 3.91 -3.30 -3.78
CA LYS A 87 2.97 -2.51 -2.97
C LYS A 87 3.62 -2.14 -1.65
N CYS A 88 3.16 -1.04 -1.06
CA CYS A 88 3.58 -0.64 0.27
C CYS A 88 2.54 -1.08 1.30
N GLN A 89 3.01 -1.57 2.44
CA GLN A 89 2.15 -1.76 3.60
C GLN A 89 2.01 -0.42 4.34
N ARG A 90 0.88 -0.18 5.00
CA ARG A 90 0.73 1.07 5.78
C ARG A 90 1.23 0.89 7.23
N GLY A 91 1.87 1.88 7.83
CA GLY A 91 2.34 1.82 9.22
C GLY A 91 3.55 0.92 9.51
N PHE A 92 4.33 0.50 8.52
CA PHE A 92 5.63 -0.16 8.74
C PHE A 92 6.77 0.87 8.85
N ARG A 93 7.89 0.49 9.47
CA ARG A 93 9.00 1.43 9.77
C ARG A 93 9.64 2.09 8.55
N LYS A 94 9.52 1.49 7.36
CA LYS A 94 10.13 1.96 6.11
C LYS A 94 9.09 2.46 5.10
N GLU A 95 7.90 2.84 5.55
CA GLU A 95 6.80 3.30 4.70
C GLU A 95 7.20 4.47 3.80
N GLU A 96 7.88 5.49 4.34
CA GLU A 96 8.37 6.61 3.53
C GLU A 96 9.34 6.17 2.43
N GLN A 97 10.25 5.25 2.77
CA GLN A 97 11.21 4.69 1.81
C GLN A 97 10.50 3.89 0.71
N CYS A 98 9.51 3.07 1.08
CA CYS A 98 8.73 2.30 0.14
C CYS A 98 7.94 3.18 -0.82
N LEU A 99 7.25 4.20 -0.31
CA LEU A 99 6.50 5.13 -1.13
C LEU A 99 7.43 5.87 -2.10
N ARG A 100 8.62 6.28 -1.64
CA ARG A 100 9.62 6.89 -2.52
C ARG A 100 10.04 5.97 -3.67
N ILE A 101 10.24 4.68 -3.38
CA ILE A 101 10.59 3.69 -4.41
C ILE A 101 9.41 3.48 -5.37
N TYR A 102 8.20 3.31 -4.84
CA TYR A 102 6.97 3.09 -5.60
C TYR A 102 6.71 4.21 -6.62
N TRP A 103 6.79 5.47 -6.18
CA TRP A 103 6.56 6.61 -7.07
C TRP A 103 7.69 6.83 -8.06
N ARG A 104 8.93 6.42 -7.73
CA ARG A 104 10.07 6.56 -8.65
C ARG A 104 9.95 5.64 -9.87
N VAL A 105 9.50 4.40 -9.67
CA VAL A 105 9.34 3.43 -10.76
C VAL A 105 8.11 3.69 -11.62
N ARG A 106 7.22 4.58 -11.16
CA ARG A 106 5.99 5.02 -11.85
C ARG A 106 6.11 6.51 -12.19
N LEU A 107 6.93 6.81 -13.18
CA LEU A 107 6.89 8.10 -13.88
C LEU A 107 5.56 8.14 -14.64
N LEU A 108 4.52 8.71 -14.04
CA LEU A 108 3.23 8.85 -14.69
C LEU A 108 3.33 9.98 -15.74
N PRO A 109 3.16 9.68 -17.04
CA PRO A 109 2.84 10.73 -18.01
C PRO A 109 1.45 11.29 -17.66
N GLY A 110 1.26 12.57 -17.94
CA GLY A 110 0.16 13.38 -17.42
C GLY A 110 -1.25 12.76 -17.49
N GLU A 111 -2.06 13.24 -16.53
CA GLU A 111 -3.52 13.40 -16.59
C GLU A 111 -4.45 12.16 -16.61
N ASP A 112 -3.98 10.91 -16.76
CA ASP A 112 -4.92 9.78 -16.80
C ASP A 112 -4.40 8.52 -16.09
N GLU A 113 -4.56 8.46 -14.75
CA GLU A 113 -4.89 7.23 -14.00
C GLU A 113 -5.00 7.53 -12.50
N LEU A 114 -6.19 7.97 -12.08
CA LEU A 114 -6.56 8.08 -10.66
C LEU A 114 -6.80 6.71 -9.98
N GLU A 115 -6.42 5.58 -10.60
CA GLU A 115 -6.86 4.25 -10.17
C GLU A 115 -5.77 3.38 -9.50
N ILE A 116 -4.51 3.83 -9.40
CA ILE A 116 -3.42 2.97 -8.88
C ILE A 116 -3.03 3.35 -7.44
N SER A 117 -3.71 2.72 -6.47
CA SER A 117 -3.40 2.84 -5.03
C SER A 117 -2.01 2.25 -4.69
N PRO A 118 -1.13 3.00 -4.00
CA PRO A 118 0.20 2.53 -3.58
C PRO A 118 0.17 1.48 -2.46
N TYR A 119 -0.99 1.29 -1.82
CA TYR A 119 -1.13 0.39 -0.69
C TYR A 119 -1.67 -0.97 -1.09
N ASP A 120 -1.25 -1.99 -0.34
CA ASP A 120 -1.90 -3.29 -0.36
C ASP A 120 -3.22 -3.24 0.44
N ASP A 121 -4.34 -3.34 -0.28
CA ASP A 121 -5.69 -3.29 0.28
C ASP A 121 -6.17 -4.65 0.81
N THR A 122 -5.39 -5.72 0.69
CA THR A 122 -5.74 -7.07 1.19
C THR A 122 -6.03 -7.10 2.70
N LEU A 123 -5.50 -6.15 3.46
CA LEU A 123 -5.79 -5.96 4.89
C LEU A 123 -7.19 -5.37 5.18
N MET A 124 -7.89 -4.82 4.19
CA MET A 124 -9.24 -4.28 4.35
C MET A 124 -10.33 -5.34 4.17
N ASP A 125 -10.05 -6.40 3.42
CA ASP A 125 -11.05 -7.41 3.02
C ASP A 125 -11.51 -8.30 4.19
N THR A 126 -10.67 -8.47 5.21
CA THR A 126 -11.03 -9.24 6.42
C THR A 126 -12.09 -8.55 7.28
N ARG A 127 -12.35 -7.25 7.08
CA ARG A 127 -13.35 -6.49 7.86
C ARG A 127 -14.78 -6.67 7.39
N MET A 128 -15.00 -7.17 6.16
CA MET A 128 -16.35 -7.36 5.62
C MET A 128 -17.08 -8.56 6.24
N ALA A 129 -16.36 -9.49 6.89
CA ALA A 129 -16.94 -10.68 7.51
C ALA A 129 -17.66 -10.41 8.86
N SER A 130 -17.75 -9.15 9.32
CA SER A 130 -18.32 -8.81 10.64
C SER A 130 -19.73 -8.18 10.60
N LEU A 131 -20.36 -8.04 9.43
CA LEU A 131 -21.64 -7.30 9.25
C LEU A 131 -22.92 -8.10 9.62
N LEU A 132 -22.81 -9.20 10.35
CA LEU A 132 -23.87 -10.21 10.51
C LEU A 132 -24.66 -10.04 11.82
N ASP A 133 -24.23 -9.16 12.72
CA ASP A 133 -24.79 -9.05 14.07
C ASP A 133 -25.60 -7.75 14.20
N GLY A 134 -26.82 -7.84 14.71
CA GLY A 134 -27.80 -6.74 14.79
C GLY A 134 -27.42 -5.58 15.73
N GLU A 135 -26.15 -5.48 16.12
CA GLU A 135 -25.60 -4.42 16.95
C GLU A 135 -24.95 -3.32 16.08
N ASN A 136 -25.01 -2.07 16.54
CA ASN A 136 -24.31 -0.99 15.86
C ASN A 136 -22.79 -1.14 16.07
N GLN A 137 -22.10 -1.72 15.09
CA GLN A 137 -20.66 -1.98 15.14
C GLN A 137 -19.84 -0.70 15.43
N CYS A 138 -20.31 0.47 15.00
CA CYS A 138 -19.67 1.75 15.27
C CYS A 138 -19.75 2.11 16.76
N LEU A 139 -20.87 1.81 17.42
CA LEU A 139 -21.04 2.02 18.85
C LEU A 139 -20.12 1.09 19.65
N LYS A 140 -20.04 -0.18 19.25
CA LYS A 140 -19.15 -1.18 19.85
C LYS A 140 -17.68 -0.75 19.73
N ALA A 141 -17.24 -0.38 18.54
CA ALA A 141 -15.88 0.12 18.31
C ALA A 141 -15.57 1.40 19.12
N ALA A 142 -16.56 2.29 19.30
CA ALA A 142 -16.40 3.49 20.11
C ALA A 142 -16.31 3.18 21.62
N GLN A 143 -16.99 2.14 22.09
CA GLN A 143 -16.91 1.64 23.46
C GLN A 143 -15.57 0.94 23.70
N ASP A 144 -15.14 0.06 22.79
CA ASP A 144 -13.86 -0.64 22.87
C ASP A 144 -12.67 0.33 22.92
N CYS A 145 -12.70 1.39 22.11
CA CYS A 145 -11.70 2.46 22.18
C CYS A 145 -11.71 3.19 23.54
N GLY A 146 -12.87 3.29 24.19
CA GLY A 146 -12.99 3.88 25.52
C GLY A 146 -12.39 3.02 26.64
N LEU A 147 -12.34 1.69 26.45
CA LEU A 147 -11.73 0.75 27.40
C LEU A 147 -10.19 0.80 27.36
N TYR A 148 -9.61 1.27 26.26
CA TYR A 148 -8.17 1.35 26.08
C TYR A 148 -7.66 2.77 26.32
N GLU A 149 -6.90 2.97 27.40
CA GLU A 149 -6.37 4.28 27.86
C GLU A 149 -5.76 5.10 26.71
N LYS A 150 -4.97 4.44 25.85
CA LYS A 150 -4.27 5.07 24.72
C LYS A 150 -5.22 5.52 23.60
N CYS A 151 -6.27 4.75 23.33
CA CYS A 151 -7.27 5.10 22.32
C CYS A 151 -8.19 6.20 22.86
N GLY A 152 -8.62 6.09 24.12
CA GLY A 152 -9.39 7.11 24.83
C GLY A 152 -8.67 8.46 24.93
N SER A 153 -7.37 8.46 25.24
CA SER A 153 -6.58 9.70 25.33
C SER A 153 -6.46 10.41 23.98
N LEU A 154 -6.13 9.67 22.92
CA LEU A 154 -6.03 10.23 21.57
C LEU A 154 -7.39 10.67 21.03
N ARG A 155 -8.46 9.94 21.38
CA ARG A 155 -9.84 10.31 21.06
C ARG A 155 -10.18 11.69 21.63
N SER A 156 -9.90 11.90 22.91
CA SER A 156 -10.10 13.19 23.56
C SER A 156 -9.24 14.30 22.94
N GLU A 157 -7.98 14.02 22.60
CA GLU A 157 -7.07 15.00 21.97
C GLU A 157 -7.61 15.52 20.63
N TYR A 158 -7.99 14.64 19.70
CA TYR A 158 -8.48 15.10 18.40
C TYR A 158 -9.85 15.76 18.52
N VAL A 159 -10.75 15.26 19.39
CA VAL A 159 -12.07 15.87 19.60
C VAL A 159 -11.90 17.30 20.09
N LEU A 160 -11.04 17.55 21.08
CA LEU A 160 -10.77 18.90 21.57
C LEU A 160 -10.15 19.80 20.50
N ALA A 161 -9.19 19.28 19.71
CA ALA A 161 -8.55 20.05 18.66
C ALA A 161 -9.52 20.45 17.54
N CYS A 162 -10.48 19.58 17.20
CA CYS A 162 -11.44 19.77 16.12
C CYS A 162 -12.73 20.49 16.56
N THR A 163 -13.09 20.47 17.84
CA THR A 163 -14.29 21.15 18.36
C THR A 163 -14.00 22.51 18.99
N LYS A 164 -12.75 22.76 19.41
CA LYS A 164 -12.34 24.06 19.94
C LYS A 164 -12.40 25.14 18.86
N ARG A 165 -13.37 26.04 18.99
CA ARG A 165 -13.58 27.17 18.10
C ARG A 165 -12.47 28.20 18.27
N VAL A 166 -12.03 28.78 17.16
CA VAL A 166 -11.12 29.93 17.16
C VAL A 166 -11.93 31.17 17.57
N PRO A 167 -11.46 32.00 18.52
CA PRO A 167 -12.15 33.24 18.87
C PRO A 167 -12.42 34.10 17.62
N GLY A 168 -13.68 34.45 17.38
CA GLY A 168 -14.09 35.23 16.21
C GLY A 168 -14.42 34.41 14.95
N SER A 169 -14.42 33.07 15.01
CA SER A 169 -14.83 32.21 13.88
C SER A 169 -15.71 31.05 14.33
N ASN A 170 -16.59 30.58 13.44
CA ASN A 170 -17.33 29.33 13.61
C ASN A 170 -16.49 28.08 13.28
N ARG A 171 -15.22 28.26 12.90
CA ARG A 171 -14.32 27.17 12.49
C ARG A 171 -13.34 26.81 13.61
N CYS A 172 -12.93 25.55 13.63
CA CYS A 172 -11.84 25.08 14.46
C CYS A 172 -10.48 25.36 13.80
N ASN A 173 -9.40 25.25 14.58
CA ASN A 173 -8.05 25.34 14.03
C ASN A 173 -7.74 24.07 13.21
N GLN A 174 -7.92 24.16 11.89
CA GLN A 174 -7.80 23.03 10.97
C GLN A 174 -6.43 22.34 11.05
N HIS A 175 -5.36 23.11 11.19
CA HIS A 175 -4.01 22.55 11.29
C HIS A 175 -3.84 21.68 12.55
N LYS A 176 -4.33 22.15 13.70
CA LYS A 176 -4.30 21.38 14.96
C LYS A 176 -5.20 20.14 14.90
N CYS A 177 -6.40 20.28 14.32
CA CYS A 177 -7.33 19.17 14.12
C CYS A 177 -6.71 18.05 13.24
N HIS A 178 -6.17 18.41 12.07
CA HIS A 178 -5.55 17.43 11.16
C HIS A 178 -4.30 16.76 11.75
N ARG A 179 -3.53 17.48 12.58
CA ARG A 179 -2.37 16.90 13.28
C ARG A 179 -2.80 15.86 14.31
N ALA A 180 -3.83 16.15 15.10
CA ALA A 180 -4.35 15.22 16.11
C ALA A 180 -5.03 14.01 15.47
N LEU A 181 -5.78 14.20 14.38
CA LEU A 181 -6.41 13.10 13.62
C LEU A 181 -5.37 12.13 13.03
N ARG A 182 -4.27 12.66 12.47
CA ARG A 182 -3.20 11.79 11.95
C ARG A 182 -2.62 10.88 13.02
N ARG A 183 -2.34 11.43 14.21
CA ARG A 183 -1.87 10.65 15.37
C ARG A 183 -2.86 9.60 15.83
N PHE A 184 -4.16 9.91 15.86
CA PHE A 184 -5.21 8.96 16.22
C PHE A 184 -5.29 7.77 15.26
N LEU A 185 -5.07 8.01 13.96
CA LEU A 185 -5.18 6.98 12.91
C LEU A 185 -3.89 6.16 12.67
N GLU A 186 -2.79 6.49 13.34
CA GLU A 186 -1.55 5.71 13.25
C GLU A 186 -1.75 4.35 13.95
N ARG A 187 -1.41 3.24 13.25
CA ARG A 187 -1.79 1.85 13.60
C ARG A 187 -1.32 1.32 14.97
N ARG A 188 -0.62 2.10 15.78
CA ARG A 188 -0.04 1.64 17.06
C ARG A 188 -0.98 1.73 18.27
N HIS A 189 -2.27 1.98 18.06
CA HIS A 189 -3.23 2.28 19.12
C HIS A 189 -4.43 1.31 19.17
N PHE A 190 -4.51 0.37 18.23
CA PHE A 190 -5.60 -0.61 18.08
C PHE A 190 -5.10 -2.07 18.13
N ILE A 191 -3.92 -2.31 18.72
CA ILE A 191 -3.36 -3.65 19.01
C ILE A 191 -3.26 -3.78 20.54
#